data_AF-A0A0E9P6K7-F1
#
_entry.id   AF-A0A0E9P6K7-F1
#
_cell.length_a   1.000
_cell.length_b   1.000
_cell.length_c   1.000
_cell.angle_alpha   90.00
_cell.angle_beta   90.00
_cell.angle_gamma   90.00
#
_symmetry.space_group_name_H-M   'P 1'
#
loop_
_entity.id
_entity.type
_entity.pdbx_description
1 polymer ?
#
loop_
_entity_poly.entity_id
_entity_poly.type
_entity_poly.pdbx_seq_one_letter_code
_entity_poly.pdbx_strand_id
1 'polypeptide(L)' 'MENVQHVPLSQDKAVQLVKDVFISAAERDVYTGDALRLCIITKGGIKEETVPLRKD' A
#
# COMPACT_ATOMS: atom_id res chain seq x y z
N MET A 1 4.71 25.65 8.57
CA MET A 1 3.98 24.68 7.71
C MET A 1 2.97 25.46 6.88
N GLU A 2 3.46 26.38 6.05
CA GLU A 2 2.61 27.23 5.21
C GLU A 2 2.95 26.93 3.75
N ASN A 3 1.93 26.78 2.90
CA ASN A 3 1.98 26.38 1.48
C ASN A 3 2.02 24.87 1.14
N VAL A 4 1.38 23.99 1.92
CA VAL A 4 1.14 22.61 1.48
C VAL A 4 -0.18 22.54 0.71
N GLN A 5 -0.11 22.29 -0.60
CA GLN A 5 -1.31 21.97 -1.38
C GLN A 5 -1.69 20.51 -1.16
N HIS A 6 -2.91 20.27 -0.66
CA HIS A 6 -3.47 18.94 -0.51
C HIS A 6 -4.05 18.46 -1.84
N VAL A 7 -3.17 18.00 -2.73
CA VAL A 7 -3.57 17.40 -4.01
C VAL A 7 -3.91 15.94 -3.78
N PRO A 8 -5.09 15.45 -4.22
CA PRO A 8 -5.43 14.03 -4.15
C PRO A 8 -4.41 13.17 -4.89
N LEU A 9 -4.06 12.02 -4.31
CA LEU A 9 -3.21 11.05 -4.98
C LEU A 9 -3.99 10.40 -6.14
N SER A 10 -3.28 10.13 -7.24
CA SER A 10 -3.79 9.20 -8.23
C SER A 10 -3.88 7.80 -7.61
N GLN A 11 -4.79 6.98 -8.13
CA GLN A 11 -4.96 5.60 -7.66
C GLN A 11 -3.64 4.82 -7.71
N ASP A 12 -2.90 4.92 -8.82
CA ASP A 12 -1.63 4.20 -8.99
C ASP A 12 -0.58 4.62 -7.96
N LYS A 13 -0.51 5.93 -7.66
CA LYS A 13 0.42 6.46 -6.66
C LYS A 13 0.03 6.02 -5.25
N ALA A 14 -1.26 5.98 -4.94
CA ALA A 14 -1.75 5.45 -3.67
C ALA A 14 -1.42 3.96 -3.52
N VAL A 15 -1.65 3.16 -4.57
CA VAL A 15 -1.34 1.74 -4.60
C VAL A 15 0.17 1.49 -4.43
N GLN A 16 1.02 2.22 -5.15
CA GLN A 16 2.47 2.13 -5.00
C GLN A 16 2.92 2.50 -3.60
N LEU A 17 2.43 3.61 -3.05
CA LEU A 17 2.76 4.05 -1.70
C LEU A 17 2.43 2.98 -0.65
N VAL A 18 1.25 2.35 -0.74
CA VAL A 18 0.87 1.29 0.19
C VAL A 18 1.81 0.08 0.07
N LYS A 19 2.15 -0.35 -1.17
CA LYS A 19 3.11 -1.46 -1.36
C LYS A 19 4.46 -1.15 -0.76
N ASP A 20 5.03 0.03 -1.03
CA ASP A 20 6.34 0.43 -0.54
C ASP A 20 6.40 0.47 1.00
N VAL A 21 5.33 0.96 1.62
CA VAL A 21 5.20 1.00 3.09
C VAL A 21 5.17 -0.41 3.68
N PHE A 22 4.37 -1.32 3.12
CA PHE A 22 4.26 -2.69 3.65
C PHE A 22 5.49 -3.54 3.37
N ILE A 23 6.17 -3.35 2.23
CA ILE A 23 7.48 -3.95 1.97
C ILE A 23 8.47 -3.47 3.04
N SER A 24 8.53 -2.15 3.27
CA SER A 24 9.43 -1.57 4.28
C SER A 24 9.10 -2.04 5.71
N ALA A 25 7.82 -2.24 6.02
CA ALA A 25 7.38 -2.74 7.32
C ALA A 25 7.80 -4.20 7.52
N ALA A 26 7.58 -5.06 6.51
CA ALA A 26 7.97 -6.46 6.57
C ALA A 26 9.48 -6.67 6.72
N GLU A 27 10.30 -5.72 6.26
CA GLU A 27 11.76 -5.76 6.45
C GLU A 27 12.23 -5.47 7.88
N ARG A 28 11.39 -4.86 8.72
CA ARG A 28 11.80 -4.36 10.06
C ARG A 28 11.01 -4.95 11.22
N ASP A 29 9.77 -5.35 10.96
CA ASP A 29 8.88 -5.91 11.98
C ASP A 29 8.74 -7.42 11.78
N VAL A 30 9.26 -8.19 12.73
CA VAL A 30 9.25 -9.66 12.70
C VAL A 30 7.85 -10.27 12.73
N TYR A 31 6.82 -9.50 13.08
CA TYR A 31 5.42 -9.95 13.06
C TYR A 31 4.69 -9.61 11.77
N THR A 32 5.34 -8.95 10.82
CA THR A 32 4.77 -8.52 9.53
C THR A 32 5.46 -9.26 8.39
N GLY A 33 4.71 -10.01 7.56
CA GLY A 33 5.29 -10.80 6.47
C GLY A 33 4.27 -11.53 5.62
N ASP A 34 4.72 -12.58 4.93
CA ASP A 34 3.96 -13.48 4.04
C ASP A 34 3.36 -12.82 2.79
N ALA A 35 2.32 -12.00 2.97
CA ALA A 35 1.63 -11.32 1.88
C ALA A 35 0.80 -10.12 2.35
N LEU A 36 0.74 -9.09 1.52
CA LEU A 36 -0.21 -7.99 1.61
C LEU A 36 -1.40 -8.28 0.69
N ARG A 37 -2.61 -8.37 1.27
CA ARG A 37 -3.87 -8.36 0.52
C ARG A 37 -4.36 -6.91 0.38
N LEU A 38 -4.27 -6.37 -0.83
CA LEU A 38 -4.66 -5.00 -1.15
C LEU A 38 -6.05 -4.96 -1.77
N CYS A 39 -6.97 -4.21 -1.16
CA CYS A 39 -8.33 -4.01 -1.67
C CYS A 39 -8.49 -2.57 -2.16
N ILE A 40 -8.65 -2.41 -3.48
CA ILE A 40 -8.84 -1.11 -4.14
C ILE A 40 -10.34 -0.92 -4.38
N ILE A 41 -10.94 0.00 -3.63
CA ILE A 41 -12.38 0.26 -3.67
C ILE A 41 -12.64 1.49 -4.55
N THR A 42 -13.47 1.33 -5.58
CA THR A 42 -13.89 2.41 -6.48
C THR A 42 -15.40 2.38 -6.66
N LYS A 43 -15.96 3.40 -7.34
CA LYS A 43 -17.36 3.37 -7.76
C LYS A 43 -17.71 2.14 -8.63
N GLY A 44 -16.75 1.59 -9.36
CA GLY A 44 -16.94 0.40 -10.21
C GLY A 44 -16.91 -0.92 -9.46
N GLY A 45 -16.65 -0.91 -8.14
CA GLY A 45 -16.53 -2.10 -7.31
C GLY A 45 -15.16 -2.22 -6.66
N ILE A 46 -14.85 -3.43 -6.18
CA ILE A 46 -13.64 -3.75 -5.43
C ILE A 46 -12.72 -4.59 -6.30
N LYS A 47 -11.47 -4.14 -6.46
CA LYS A 47 -10.39 -4.94 -7.04
C LYS A 47 -9.47 -5.41 -5.92
N GLU A 48 -9.18 -6.69 -5.90
CA GLU A 48 -8.28 -7.28 -4.91
C GLU A 48 -6.98 -7.72 -5.58
N GLU A 49 -5.88 -7.51 -4.88
CA GLU A 49 -4.53 -7.87 -5.28
C GLU A 49 -3.82 -8.52 -4.08
N THR A 50 -2.98 -9.52 -4.35
CA THR A 50 -2.10 -10.09 -3.31
C THR A 50 -0.66 -9.87 -3.72
N VAL A 51 0.11 -9.20 -2.87
CA VAL A 51 1.53 -8.91 -3.06
C VAL A 51 2.33 -9.78 -2.09
N PRO A 52 3.30 -10.58 -2.56
CA PRO A 52 4.16 -11.31 -1.65
C PRO A 52 5.02 -10.34 -0.84
N LEU A 53 5.16 -10.61 0.46
CA LEU A 53 6.11 -9.93 1.34
C LEU A 53 7.25 -10.88 1.69
N ARG A 54 8.21 -10.35 2.46
CA ARG A 54 9.28 -11.11 3.12
C ARG A 54 8.70 -12.31 3.91
N LYS A 55 9.39 -13.46 3.90
CA LYS A 55 8.91 -14.74 4.50
C LYS A 55 9.89 -15.39 5.47
N ASP A 56 11.02 -14.73 5.66
CA ASP A 56 12.23 -15.16 6.34
C ASP A 56 12.36 -14.60 7.75
#